data_AF-A0A1G2JCI8-F1
#
_entry.id   AF-A0A1G2JCI8-F1
#
_cell.length_a   1.000
_cell.length_b   1.000
_cell.length_c   1.000
_cell.angle_alpha   90.00
_cell.angle_beta   90.00
_cell.angle_gamma   90.00
#
_symmetry.space_group_name_H-M   'P 1'
#
loop_
_entity.id
_entity.type
_entity.pdbx_description
1 polymer ?
#
loop_
_entity_poly.entity_id
_entity_poly.type
_entity_poly.pdbx_seq_one_letter_code
_entity_poly.pdbx_strand_id
1 'polypeptide(L)' 'MENNNLKSSLKKLEEISNWFNDQEEIDVEEGLKKVKEAVGLIKTSKERLREIENEFEEIKKEMDAETNDAK' A
#
# COMPACT_ATOMS: atom_id res chain seq x y z
N MET A 1 -2.22 -14.02 12.55
CA MET A 1 -1.72 -13.70 11.21
C MET A 1 -1.29 -12.24 11.24
N GLU A 2 0.01 -11.97 11.32
CA GLU A 2 0.52 -10.62 11.53
C GLU A 2 0.30 -9.76 10.28
N ASN A 3 -0.61 -8.78 10.42
CA ASN A 3 -0.47 -7.42 9.89
C ASN A 3 -0.09 -7.23 8.40
N ASN A 4 -0.69 -7.97 7.47
CA ASN A 4 -0.75 -7.57 6.05
C ASN A 4 -1.72 -6.39 5.85
N ASN A 5 -1.51 -5.28 6.55
CA ASN A 5 -2.27 -4.05 6.34
C ASN A 5 -1.40 -3.01 5.60
N LEU A 6 -2.04 -2.11 4.86
CA LEU A 6 -1.36 -1.10 4.05
C LEU A 6 -0.31 -0.30 4.85
N LYS A 7 -0.58 -0.05 6.14
CA LYS A 7 0.33 0.66 7.04
C LYS A 7 1.66 -0.07 7.22
N SER A 8 1.66 -1.38 7.38
CA SER A 8 2.90 -2.15 7.54
C SER A 8 3.71 -2.17 6.23
N SER A 9 3.05 -2.27 5.08
CA SER A 9 3.71 -2.20 3.77
C SER A 9 4.37 -0.85 3.55
N LEU A 10 3.67 0.24 3.88
CA LEU A 10 4.23 1.60 3.78
C LEU A 10 5.41 1.80 4.73
N LYS A 11 5.33 1.30 5.96
CA LYS A 11 6.45 1.37 6.91
C LYS A 11 7.68 0.62 6.40
N LYS A 12 7.51 -0.57 5.84
CA LYS A 12 8.63 -1.33 5.26
C LYS A 12 9.23 -0.63 4.04
N LEU A 13 8.42 0.03 3.22
CA LEU A 13 8.91 0.84 2.11
C LEU A 13 9.75 2.04 2.59
N GLU A 14 9.34 2.67 3.68
CA GLU A 14 10.12 3.73 4.35
C GLU A 14 11.45 3.18 4.89
N GLU A 15 11.43 2.02 5.55
CA GLU A 15 12.65 1.34 6.03
C GLU A 15 13.61 1.00 4.88
N ILE A 16 13.10 0.52 3.75
CA ILE A 16 13.92 0.28 2.54
C ILE A 16 14.51 1.58 2.01
N SER A 17 13.73 2.65 1.93
CA SER A 17 14.22 3.97 1.48
C SER A 17 15.30 4.51 2.39
N ASN A 18 15.12 4.40 3.71
CA ASN A 18 16.10 4.85 4.70
C ASN A 18 17.39 4.03 4.60
N TRP A 19 17.28 2.70 4.42
CA TRP A 19 18.44 1.84 4.22
C TRP A 19 19.32 2.34 3.05
N PHE A 20 18.73 2.71 1.91
CA PHE A 20 19.47 3.27 0.77
C PHE A 20 20.13 4.61 1.08
N ASN A 21 19.47 5.48 1.84
CA ASN A 21 19.98 6.80 2.19
C ASN A 21 21.13 6.74 3.21
N ASP A 22 21.15 5.72 4.05
CA ASP A 22 22.15 5.55 5.11
C ASP A 22 23.44 4.87 4.62
N GLN A 23 23.53 4.46 3.34
CA GLN A 23 24.74 3.83 2.79
C GLN A 23 25.73 4.87 2.25
N GLU A 24 26.96 4.85 2.76
CA GLU A 24 28.10 5.61 2.19
C GLU A 24 28.63 4.96 0.90
N GLU A 25 28.73 3.63 0.88
CA GLU A 25 28.94 2.81 -0.31
C GLU A 25 27.86 1.75 -0.42
N ILE A 26 27.22 1.65 -1.58
CA ILE A 26 26.09 0.74 -1.79
C ILE A 26 26.60 -0.64 -2.21
N ASP A 27 26.24 -1.66 -1.42
CA ASP A 27 26.24 -3.04 -1.88
C ASP A 27 25.10 -3.23 -2.90
N VAL A 28 25.48 -3.42 -4.16
CA VAL A 28 24.56 -3.55 -5.29
C VAL A 28 23.72 -4.83 -5.21
N GLU A 29 24.26 -5.93 -4.69
CA GLU A 29 23.51 -7.19 -4.57
C GLU A 29 22.43 -7.08 -3.51
N GLU A 30 22.75 -6.49 -2.36
CA GLU A 30 21.77 -6.23 -1.31
C GLU A 30 20.75 -5.18 -1.74
N GLY A 31 21.19 -4.13 -2.42
CA GLY A 31 20.31 -3.14 -3.03
C GLY A 31 19.30 -3.78 -3.99
N LEU A 32 19.73 -4.71 -4.84
CA LEU A 32 18.83 -5.42 -5.75
C LEU A 32 17.78 -6.25 -5.00
N LYS A 33 18.13 -6.89 -3.86
CA LYS A 33 17.16 -7.61 -3.02
C LYS A 33 16.13 -6.66 -2.43
N LYS A 34 16.57 -5.51 -1.88
CA LYS A 34 15.69 -4.48 -1.31
C LYS A 34 14.73 -3.91 -2.35
N VAL A 35 15.18 -3.68 -3.59
CA VAL A 35 14.31 -3.26 -4.70
C VAL A 35 13.26 -4.32 -5.02
N LYS A 36 13.63 -5.60 -5.09
CA LYS A 36 12.67 -6.70 -5.33
C LYS A 36 11.62 -6.79 -4.22
N GLU A 37 12.03 -6.61 -2.98
CA GLU A 37 11.11 -6.56 -1.83
C GLU A 37 10.15 -5.37 -1.95
N ALA A 38 10.67 -4.16 -2.24
CA ALA A 38 9.87 -2.96 -2.42
C ALA A 38 8.83 -3.14 -3.54
N VAL A 39 9.20 -3.75 -4.68
CA VAL A 39 8.25 -4.06 -5.77
C VAL A 39 7.11 -4.95 -5.28
N GLY A 40 7.39 -5.97 -4.47
CA GLY A 40 6.37 -6.82 -3.87
C GLY A 40 5.43 -6.02 -2.97
N LEU A 41 5.98 -5.22 -2.06
CA LEU A 41 5.20 -4.37 -1.14
C LEU A 41 4.31 -3.37 -1.89
N ILE A 42 4.83 -2.73 -2.95
CA ILE A 42 4.07 -1.78 -3.76
C ILE A 42 2.90 -2.47 -4.47
N LYS A 43 3.09 -3.67 -5.01
CA LYS A 43 2.02 -4.42 -5.70
C LYS A 43 0.87 -4.72 -4.73
N THR A 44 1.18 -5.33 -3.58
CA THR A 44 0.17 -5.65 -2.57
C THR A 44 -0.50 -4.38 -2.02
N SER A 45 0.25 -3.29 -1.84
CA SER A 45 -0.31 -2.00 -1.39
C SER A 45 -1.31 -1.44 -2.38
N LYS A 46 -1.01 -1.51 -3.70
CA LYS A 46 -1.92 -1.06 -4.76
C LYS A 46 -3.19 -1.88 -4.83
N GLU A 47 -3.09 -3.20 -4.65
CA GLU A 47 -4.26 -4.09 -4.58
C GLU A 47 -5.15 -3.70 -3.40
N ARG A 48 -4.56 -3.53 -2.21
CA ARG A 48 -5.33 -3.13 -1.02
C ARG A 48 -5.98 -1.76 -1.15
N LEU A 49 -5.30 -0.80 -1.79
CA LEU A 49 -5.89 0.52 -2.06
C LEU A 49 -7.10 0.43 -2.99
N ARG A 50 -7.04 -0.41 -4.02
CA ARG A 50 -8.19 -0.64 -4.92
C ARG A 50 -9.38 -1.24 -4.18
N GLU A 51 -9.14 -2.20 -3.29
CA GLU A 51 -10.22 -2.77 -2.45
C GLU A 51 -10.89 -1.70 -1.61
N ILE A 52 -10.10 -0.85 -0.95
CA ILE A 52 -10.61 0.27 -0.15
C ILE A 52 -11.42 1.26 -1.01
N GLU A 53 -10.91 1.61 -2.20
CA GLU A 53 -11.62 2.49 -3.14
C GLU A 53 -12.99 1.91 -3.54
N ASN A 54 -13.05 0.60 -3.82
CA ASN A 54 -14.31 -0.07 -4.14
C ASN A 54 -15.29 -0.03 -2.96
N GLU A 55 -14.82 -0.27 -1.73
CA GLU A 55 -15.65 -0.17 -0.52
C GLU A 55 -16.25 1.26 -0.36
N PHE A 56 -15.45 2.31 -0.62
CA PHE A 56 -15.96 3.69 -0.60
C PHE A 56 -17.02 3.97 -1.69
N GLU A 57 -16.83 3.44 -2.90
CA GLU A 57 -17.80 3.59 -3.98
C GLU A 57 -19.13 2.86 -3.69
N GLU A 58 -19.08 1.72 -3.01
CA GLU A 58 -20.29 1.01 -2.55
C GLU A 58 -21.05 1.84 -1.50
N ILE A 59 -20.36 2.35 -0.48
CA ILE A 59 -20.96 3.22 0.55
C ILE A 59 -21.62 4.45 -0.09
N LYS A 60 -20.95 5.07 -1.08
CA LYS A 60 -21.50 6.23 -1.79
C LYS A 60 -22.80 5.89 -2.52
N LYS A 61 -22.87 4.73 -3.20
CA LYS A 61 -24.09 4.27 -3.87
C LYS A 61 -25.22 4.00 -2.90
N GLU A 62 -24.93 3.42 -1.73
CA GLU A 62 -25.93 3.20 -0.68
C GLU A 62 -26.51 4.54 -0.20
N MET A 63 -25.66 5.52 0.09
CA MET A 63 -26.09 6.87 0.50
C MET A 63 -26.93 7.58 -0.58
N ASP A 64 -26.53 7.47 -1.85
CA ASP A 64 -27.27 8.06 -2.98
C ASP A 64 -28.62 7.36 -3.20
N ALA A 65 -28.71 6.04 -2.97
CA ALA A 65 -29.97 5.28 -3.06
C ALA A 65 -30.94 5.67 -1.94
N GLU A 66 -30.48 5.74 -0.68
CA GLU A 66 -31.30 6.18 0.46
C GLU A 66 -31.86 7.60 0.26
N THR A 67 -31.10 8.47 -0.41
CA THR A 67 -31.53 9.86 -0.67
C THR A 67 -32.57 9.96 -1.79
N ASN A 68 -32.58 9.02 -2.74
CA ASN A 68 -33.52 9.03 -3.87
C ASN A 68 -34.86 8.34 -3.56
N ASP A 69 -34.90 7.41 -2.60
CA ASP A 69 -36.16 6.78 -2.16
C ASP A 69 -36.99 7.67 -1.21
N ALA A 70 -36.42 8.78 -0.71
CA ALA A 70 -37.08 9.75 0.15
C ALA A 70 -37.76 10.92 -0.60
N LYS A 71 -37.87 10.84 -1.94
CA LYS A 71 -38.39 11.92 -2.80
C LYS A 71 -39.65 11.55 -3.58
#